data_AF-T2PJ29-F1
#
_entry.id   AF-T2PJ29-F1
#
_cell.length_a   1.000
_cell.length_b   1.000
_cell.length_c   1.000
_cell.angle_alpha   90.00
_cell.angle_beta   90.00
_cell.angle_gamma   90.00
#
_symmetry.space_group_name_H-M   'P 1'
#
loop_
_entity.id
_entity.type
_entity.pdbx_description
1 polymer ?
#
loop_
_entity_poly.entity_id
_entity_poly.type
_entity_poly.pdbx_seq_one_letter_code
_entity_poly.pdbx_strand_id
1 'polypeptide(L)'
;DYTKIADEIDELKVKKQQLLIEKAGQEDAKRRIKEMEDFLKSERHELTEYDEKLVRKYIKKIKVYEDRFSVTFKSEISVDVGRAS
;
A
#
# COMPACT_ATOMS: atom_id res chain seq x y z
N ASP A 1 -37.54 -39.72 -11.66
CA ASP A 1 -37.41 -38.25 -11.71
C ASP A 1 -37.43 -37.52 -10.36
N TYR A 2 -37.37 -38.21 -9.21
CA TYR A 2 -37.07 -37.57 -7.92
C TYR A 2 -35.57 -37.48 -7.62
N THR A 3 -34.80 -38.46 -8.10
CA THR A 3 -33.34 -38.53 -7.91
C THR A 3 -32.64 -37.33 -8.53
N LYS A 4 -33.01 -36.92 -9.76
CA LYS A 4 -32.42 -35.76 -10.44
C LYS A 4 -32.61 -34.46 -9.65
N ILE A 5 -33.79 -34.27 -9.06
CA ILE A 5 -34.10 -33.08 -8.25
C ILE A 5 -33.29 -33.11 -6.94
N ALA A 6 -33.13 -34.29 -6.33
CA ALA A 6 -32.30 -34.44 -5.13
C ALA A 6 -30.82 -34.15 -5.43
N ASP A 7 -30.30 -34.65 -6.54
CA ASP A 7 -28.91 -34.41 -6.99
C ASP A 7 -28.67 -32.90 -7.23
N GLU A 8 -29.61 -32.22 -7.89
CA GLU A 8 -29.53 -30.78 -8.15
C GLU A 8 -29.58 -29.94 -6.85
N ILE A 9 -30.40 -30.36 -5.87
CA ILE A 9 -30.44 -29.74 -4.55
C ILE A 9 -29.09 -29.86 -3.84
N ASP A 10 -28.44 -31.02 -3.91
CA ASP A 10 -27.16 -31.25 -3.26
C ASP A 10 -26.02 -30.50 -3.96
N GLU A 11 -26.02 -30.43 -5.29
CA GLU A 11 -25.09 -29.56 -6.03
C GLU A 11 -25.23 -28.08 -5.64
N LEU A 12 -26.46 -27.58 -5.50
CA LEU A 12 -26.72 -26.20 -5.10
C LEU A 12 -26.24 -25.90 -3.67
N LYS A 13 -26.37 -26.86 -2.74
CA LYS A 13 -25.83 -26.71 -1.38
C LYS A 13 -24.31 -26.60 -1.37
N VAL A 14 -23.63 -27.45 -2.15
CA VAL A 14 -22.16 -27.43 -2.28
C VAL A 14 -21.71 -26.09 -2.87
N LYS A 15 -22.33 -25.62 -3.96
CA LYS A 15 -22.03 -24.31 -4.56
C LYS A 15 -22.23 -23.17 -3.56
N LYS A 16 -23.31 -23.20 -2.77
CA LYS A 16 -23.56 -22.18 -1.74
C LYS A 16 -22.46 -22.16 -0.67
N GLN A 17 -22.02 -23.32 -0.18
CA GLN A 17 -20.95 -23.40 0.81
C GLN A 17 -19.63 -22.87 0.25
N GLN A 18 -19.30 -23.21 -0.99
CA GLN A 18 -18.09 -22.71 -1.65
C GLN A 18 -18.09 -21.18 -1.76
N LEU A 19 -19.22 -20.59 -2.18
CA LEU A 19 -19.37 -19.14 -2.28
C LEU A 19 -19.25 -18.43 -0.92
N LEU A 20 -19.73 -19.06 0.17
CA LEU A 20 -19.60 -18.50 1.51
C LEU A 20 -18.14 -18.48 1.98
N ILE A 21 -17.38 -19.53 1.68
CA ILE A 21 -15.93 -19.61 1.99
C ILE A 21 -15.18 -18.54 1.20
N GLU A 22 -15.45 -18.41 -0.08
CA GLU A 22 -14.82 -17.39 -0.94
C GLU A 22 -15.14 -15.98 -0.45
N LYS A 23 -16.42 -15.71 -0.13
CA LYS A 23 -16.85 -14.42 0.41
C LYS A 23 -16.14 -14.07 1.71
N ALA A 24 -15.99 -15.03 2.63
CA ALA A 24 -15.26 -14.82 3.89
C ALA A 24 -13.78 -14.46 3.62
N GLY A 25 -13.12 -15.16 2.69
CA GLY A 25 -11.75 -14.83 2.29
C GLY A 25 -11.60 -13.43 1.66
N GLN A 26 -12.59 -13.01 0.87
CA GLN A 26 -12.61 -11.66 0.28
C GLN A 26 -12.86 -10.56 1.32
N GLU A 27 -13.66 -10.83 2.35
CA GLU A 27 -13.96 -9.86 3.42
C GLU A 27 -12.71 -9.50 4.23
N ASP A 28 -11.82 -10.46 4.50
CA ASP A 28 -10.55 -10.19 5.18
C ASP A 28 -9.61 -9.31 4.36
N ALA A 29 -9.49 -9.57 3.05
CA ALA A 29 -8.70 -8.72 2.16
C ALA A 29 -9.27 -7.30 2.09
N LYS A 30 -10.59 -7.15 1.97
CA LYS A 30 -11.29 -5.85 1.98
C LYS A 30 -11.07 -5.10 3.29
N ARG A 31 -11.12 -5.79 4.43
CA ARG A 31 -10.85 -5.20 5.75
C ARG A 31 -9.43 -4.64 5.81
N ARG A 32 -8.42 -5.42 5.41
CA ARG A 32 -7.02 -4.97 5.43
C ARG A 32 -6.76 -3.78 4.51
N ILE A 33 -7.37 -3.77 3.32
CA ILE A 33 -7.29 -2.62 2.40
C ILE A 33 -7.89 -1.38 3.06
N LYS A 34 -9.06 -1.51 3.69
CA LYS A 34 -9.71 -0.41 4.40
C LYS A 34 -8.86 0.10 5.56
N GLU A 35 -8.27 -0.78 6.35
CA GLU A 35 -7.35 -0.41 7.44
C GLU A 35 -6.12 0.38 6.92
N MET A 36 -5.56 -0.04 5.78
CA MET A 36 -4.45 0.69 5.14
C MET A 36 -4.90 2.06 4.60
N GLU A 37 -6.08 2.15 3.99
CA GLU A 37 -6.64 3.43 3.54
C GLU A 37 -6.91 4.39 4.70
N ASP A 38 -7.48 3.90 5.79
CA ASP A 38 -7.77 4.69 6.98
C ASP A 38 -6.47 5.16 7.65
N PHE A 39 -5.44 4.31 7.71
CA PHE A 39 -4.10 4.69 8.17
C PHE A 39 -3.52 5.85 7.34
N LEU A 40 -3.52 5.71 6.01
CA LEU A 40 -3.01 6.74 5.10
C LEU A 40 -3.80 8.05 5.20
N LYS A 41 -5.13 8.00 5.35
CA LYS A 41 -5.96 9.20 5.54
C LYS A 41 -5.73 9.87 6.91
N SER A 42 -5.37 9.08 7.92
CA SER A 42 -5.13 9.60 9.28
C SER A 42 -3.80 10.34 9.42
N GLU A 43 -2.81 9.99 8.60
CA GLU A 43 -1.56 10.75 8.55
C GLU A 43 -1.82 12.12 7.93
N ARG A 44 -1.48 13.20 8.64
CA ARG A 44 -1.45 14.55 8.07
C ARG A 44 -0.31 14.60 7.04
N HIS A 45 -0.65 14.69 5.77
CA HIS A 45 0.30 14.64 4.65
C HIS A 45 0.98 15.99 4.35
N GLU A 46 0.58 17.06 5.03
CA GLU A 46 1.26 18.35 4.87
C GLU A 46 2.43 18.43 5.85
N LEU A 47 3.63 18.26 5.29
CA LEU A 47 4.86 18.74 5.90
C LEU A 47 4.80 20.27 5.99
N THR A 48 4.15 20.79 7.02
CA THR A 48 4.12 22.23 7.31
C THR A 48 5.47 22.72 7.85
N GLU A 49 6.28 21.81 8.38
CA GLU A 49 7.58 22.09 9.00
C GLU A 49 8.64 21.05 8.61
N TYR A 50 9.91 21.43 8.71
CA TYR A 50 11.04 20.55 8.44
C TYR A 50 11.18 19.46 9.52
N ASP A 51 10.99 18.20 9.15
CA ASP A 51 11.29 17.04 9.99
C ASP A 51 12.60 16.38 9.55
N GLU A 52 13.66 16.55 10.35
CA GLU A 52 14.97 15.99 10.06
C GLU A 52 14.98 14.45 9.96
N LYS A 53 14.24 13.76 10.84
CA LYS A 53 14.21 12.29 10.83
C LYS A 53 13.56 11.79 9.55
N LEU A 54 12.50 12.46 9.12
CA LEU A 54 11.81 12.13 7.89
C LEU A 54 12.67 12.42 6.65
N VAL A 55 13.33 13.58 6.60
CA VAL A 55 14.24 13.94 5.50
C VAL A 55 15.36 12.92 5.36
N ARG A 56 16.01 12.54 6.47
CA ARG A 56 17.04 11.49 6.48
C ARG A 56 16.51 10.14 5.99
N LYS A 57 15.23 9.80 6.26
CA LYS A 57 14.61 8.56 5.79
C LYS A 57 14.41 8.53 4.28
N TYR A 58 14.19 9.67 3.64
CA TYR A 58 13.97 9.78 2.19
C TYR A 58 15.26 9.87 1.36
N ILE A 59 16.37 10.32 1.95
CA ILE A 59 17.66 10.42 1.27
C ILE A 59 18.23 9.02 1.05
N LYS A 60 18.63 8.73 -0.19
CA LYS A 60 19.35 7.50 -0.58
C LYS A 60 20.85 7.69 -0.47
N LYS A 61 21.38 8.79 -1.01
CA LYS A 61 22.80 9.17 -0.92
C LYS A 61 23.00 10.66 -1.18
N ILE A 62 24.11 11.18 -0.69
CA ILE A 62 24.59 12.54 -1.00
C ILE A 62 25.99 12.40 -1.61
N LYS A 63 26.21 13.03 -2.77
CA LYS A 63 27.54 13.19 -3.38
C LYS A 63 28.00 14.63 -3.21
N VAL A 64 29.21 14.81 -2.71
CA VAL A 64 29.81 16.13 -2.49
C VAL A 64 30.79 16.42 -3.62
N TYR A 65 30.61 17.58 -4.27
CA TYR A 65 31.52 18.13 -5.27
C TYR A 65 32.10 19.46 -4.75
N GLU A 66 33.06 20.03 -5.45
CA GLU A 66 33.70 21.28 -5.05
C GLU A 66 32.70 22.45 -5.01
N ASP A 67 31.79 22.51 -5.96
CA ASP A 67 30.84 23.61 -6.20
C ASP A 67 29.40 23.29 -5.76
N ARG A 68 29.07 22.00 -5.54
CA ARG A 68 27.70 21.56 -5.29
C ARG A 68 27.58 20.29 -4.47
N PHE A 69 26.36 20.02 -4.03
CA PHE A 69 25.91 18.76 -3.47
C PHE A 69 24.86 18.15 -4.39
N SER A 70 24.98 16.85 -4.67
CA SER A 70 23.95 16.09 -5.39
C SER A 70 23.25 15.14 -4.43
N VAL A 71 21.97 15.37 -4.19
CA VAL A 71 21.14 14.60 -3.26
C VAL A 71 20.23 13.68 -4.06
N THR A 72 20.39 12.38 -3.92
CA THR A 72 19.50 11.38 -4.52
C THR A 72 18.51 10.88 -3.46
N PHE A 73 17.22 10.95 -3.77
CA PHE A 73 16.14 10.41 -2.95
C PHE A 73 15.87 8.93 -3.29
N LYS A 74 15.19 8.21 -2.38
CA LYS A 74 14.78 6.82 -2.61
C LYS A 74 13.78 6.63 -3.76
N SER A 75 13.13 7.71 -4.19
CA SER A 75 12.32 7.76 -5.41
C SER A 75 13.15 7.84 -6.70
N GLU A 76 14.50 7.76 -6.59
CA GLU A 76 15.48 7.99 -7.67
C GLU A 76 15.52 9.42 -8.22
N ILE A 77 14.67 10.34 -7.72
CA ILE A 77 14.78 11.78 -7.98
C ILE A 77 16.13 12.28 -7.46
N SER A 78 16.82 13.09 -8.26
CA SER A 78 18.07 13.74 -7.86
C SER A 78 17.96 15.25 -7.98
N VAL A 79 18.47 15.95 -6.96
CA VAL A 79 18.50 17.42 -6.88
C VAL A 79 19.92 17.88 -6.64
N ASP A 80 20.36 18.86 -7.41
CA ASP A 80 21.66 19.50 -7.22
C ASP A 80 21.48 20.84 -6.49
N VAL A 81 22.27 21.04 -5.44
CA VAL A 81 22.28 22.23 -4.59
C VAL A 81 23.66 22.85 -4.67
N GLY A 82 23.73 24.08 -5.20
CA GLY A 82 24.99 24.84 -5.22
C GLY A 82 25.49 25.15 -3.81
N ARG A 83 26.81 25.20 -3.63
CA ARG A 83 27.40 25.68 -2.37
C ARG A 83 27.14 27.18 -2.25
N ALA A 84 26.64 27.61 -1.11
CA ALA A 84 26.60 29.04 -0.79
C ALA A 84 28.05 29.50 -0.57
N SER A 85 28.48 30.47 -1.38
CA SER A 85 29.77 31.17 -1.29
C SER A 85 29.77 32.19 -0.18
#